data_AF-C2Y205-F1
#
_entry.id   AF-C2Y205-F1
#
_cell.length_a   1.000
_cell.length_b   1.000
_cell.length_c   1.000
_cell.angle_alpha   90.00
_cell.angle_beta   90.00
_cell.angle_gamma   90.00
#
_symmetry.space_group_name_H-M   'P 1'
#
loop_
_entity.id
_entity.type
_entity.pdbx_description
1 polymer ?
#
loop_
_entity_poly.entity_id
_entity_poly.type
_entity_poly.pdbx_seq_one_letter_code
_entity_poly.pdbx_strand_id
1 'polypeptide(L)'
;MFCIGLFGALTKRNTVIVLVCIELMLNAANLNLVAFSKLGLFPNLTGQIFSLFTMSVAAAEAAVGLAILIALYRNRPTVHVDEMDTLKG
;
A
#
# COMPACT_ATOMS: atom_id res chain seq x y z
N MET A 1 -12.68 4.07 0.11
CA MET A 1 -11.20 4.22 0.14
C MET A 1 -10.50 3.11 -0.63
N PHE A 2 -10.76 1.82 -0.36
CA PHE A 2 -10.09 0.71 -1.04
C PHE A 2 -10.14 0.81 -2.57
N CYS A 3 -11.33 0.99 -3.16
CA CYS A 3 -11.47 1.10 -4.62
C CYS A 3 -10.72 2.31 -5.21
N ILE A 4 -10.56 3.40 -4.45
CA ILE A 4 -9.83 4.59 -4.89
C ILE A 4 -8.33 4.26 -4.94
N GLY A 5 -7.81 3.61 -3.90
CA GLY A 5 -6.44 3.11 -3.89
C GLY A 5 -6.19 2.10 -5.00
N LEU A 6 -7.10 1.14 -5.21
CA LEU A 6 -7.00 0.17 -6.30
C LEU A 6 -6.98 0.86 -7.68
N PHE A 7 -7.90 1.78 -7.92
CA PHE A 7 -7.93 2.54 -9.17
C PHE A 7 -6.63 3.32 -9.38
N GLY A 8 -6.12 3.98 -8.35
CA GLY A 8 -4.85 4.70 -8.41
C GLY A 8 -3.65 3.79 -8.67
N ALA A 9 -3.58 2.64 -8.00
CA ALA A 9 -2.51 1.67 -8.18
C ALA A 9 -2.43 1.13 -9.61
N LEU A 10 -3.58 0.96 -10.27
CA LEU A 10 -3.66 0.44 -11.64
C LEU A 10 -3.47 1.52 -12.73
N THR A 11 -3.78 2.78 -12.44
CA THR A 11 -3.81 3.85 -13.47
C THR A 11 -2.62 4.79 -13.40
N LYS A 12 -1.93 4.87 -12.26
CA LYS A 12 -0.82 5.80 -12.07
C LYS A 12 0.47 5.20 -12.58
N ARG A 13 1.20 6.00 -13.36
CA ARG A 13 2.51 5.62 -13.92
C ARG A 13 3.65 5.86 -12.95
N ASN A 14 3.55 6.88 -12.10
CA ASN A 14 4.58 7.17 -11.11
C ASN A 14 4.53 6.14 -9.97
N THR A 15 5.61 5.39 -9.82
CA THR A 15 5.76 4.31 -8.83
C THR A 15 5.55 4.79 -7.39
N VAL A 16 5.98 6.02 -7.06
CA VAL A 16 5.75 6.58 -5.72
C VAL A 16 4.26 6.76 -5.44
N ILE A 17 3.50 7.20 -6.46
CA ILE A 17 2.05 7.34 -6.32
C ILE A 17 1.40 5.96 -6.18
N VAL A 18 1.89 4.95 -6.89
CA VAL A 18 1.41 3.56 -6.73
C VAL A 18 1.60 3.07 -5.29
N LEU A 19 2.78 3.30 -4.68
CA LEU A 19 3.02 2.96 -3.27
C LEU A 19 2.03 3.67 -2.32
N VAL A 20 1.78 4.97 -2.52
CA VAL A 20 0.78 5.71 -1.73
C VAL A 20 -0.64 5.15 -1.92
N CYS A 21 -0.97 4.68 -3.12
CA CYS A 21 -2.25 4.03 -3.38
C CYS A 21 -2.39 2.69 -2.64
N ILE A 22 -1.31 1.92 -2.51
CA ILE A 22 -1.27 0.69 -1.71
C ILE A 22 -1.49 1.01 -0.22
N GLU A 23 -0.83 2.04 0.30
CA GLU A 23 -1.05 2.52 1.67
C GLU A 23 -2.51 2.93 1.93
N LEU A 24 -3.16 3.54 0.95
CA LEU A 24 -4.58 3.89 1.02
C LEU A 24 -5.48 2.65 1.07
N MET A 25 -5.13 1.59 0.36
CA MET A 25 -5.83 0.31 0.41
C MET A 25 -5.67 -0.37 1.77
N LEU A 26 -4.46 -0.41 2.33
CA LEU A 26 -4.18 -0.95 3.66
C LEU A 26 -4.92 -0.18 4.76
N ASN A 27 -4.98 1.15 4.67
CA ASN A 27 -5.78 1.97 5.59
C ASN A 27 -7.28 1.68 5.49
N ALA A 28 -7.80 1.43 4.28
CA ALA A 28 -9.19 1.04 4.11
C ALA A 28 -9.49 -0.32 4.77
N ALA A 29 -8.56 -1.28 4.66
CA ALA A 29 -8.67 -2.58 5.33
C ALA A 29 -8.64 -2.43 6.86
N ASN A 30 -7.75 -1.60 7.40
CA ASN A 30 -7.67 -1.32 8.84
C ASN A 30 -8.94 -0.65 9.37
N LEU A 31 -9.48 0.34 8.64
CA LEU A 31 -10.74 0.96 9.01
C LEU A 31 -11.89 -0.05 9.03
N ASN A 32 -11.91 -0.99 8.09
CA ASN A 32 -12.88 -2.07 8.07
C ASN A 32 -12.75 -2.99 9.29
N LEU A 33 -11.52 -3.40 9.64
CA LEU A 33 -11.24 -4.24 10.81
C LEU A 33 -11.73 -3.60 12.11
N VAL A 34 -11.40 -2.32 12.32
CA VAL A 34 -11.83 -1.56 13.50
C VAL A 34 -13.35 -1.36 13.51
N ALA A 35 -13.96 -1.08 12.35
CA ALA A 35 -15.41 -0.94 12.25
C ALA A 35 -16.12 -2.26 12.59
N PHE A 36 -15.65 -3.39 12.07
CA PHE A 36 -16.22 -4.70 12.38
C PHE A 36 -16.05 -5.07 13.86
N SER A 37 -14.87 -4.84 14.46
CA SER A 37 -14.66 -5.15 15.87
C SER A 37 -15.44 -4.25 16.82
N LYS A 38 -15.74 -3.00 16.43
CA LYS A 38 -16.48 -2.05 17.25
C LYS A 38 -18.00 -2.09 17.05
N LEU A 39 -18.46 -2.24 15.81
CA LEU A 39 -19.88 -2.13 15.43
C LEU A 39 -20.53 -3.48 15.12
N GLY A 40 -19.77 -4.58 15.13
CA GLY A 40 -20.29 -5.92 14.92
C GLY A 40 -21.12 -6.45 16.08
N LEU A 41 -21.71 -7.65 15.89
CA LEU A 41 -22.56 -8.33 16.88
C LEU A 41 -21.85 -8.62 18.21
N PHE A 42 -20.52 -8.79 18.18
CA PHE A 42 -19.69 -9.08 19.35
C PHE A 42 -18.55 -8.07 19.46
N PRO A 43 -18.78 -6.89 20.06
CA PRO A 43 -17.76 -5.86 20.19
C PRO A 43 -16.54 -6.37 20.94
N ASN A 44 -15.35 -6.16 20.37
CA ASN A 44 -14.08 -6.56 20.96
C ASN A 44 -12.91 -5.69 20.44
N LEU A 45 -11.71 -5.92 20.98
CA LEU A 45 -10.50 -5.16 20.64
C LEU A 45 -9.65 -5.79 19.53
N THR A 46 -10.05 -6.92 18.97
CA THR A 46 -9.23 -7.70 18.02
C THR A 46 -8.95 -6.90 16.75
N GLY A 47 -9.93 -6.15 16.24
CA GLY A 47 -9.76 -5.30 15.05
C GLY A 47 -8.72 -4.20 15.25
N GLN A 48 -8.74 -3.53 16.42
CA GLN A 48 -7.76 -2.51 16.79
C GLN A 48 -6.36 -3.09 16.93
N ILE A 49 -6.22 -4.23 17.62
CA ILE A 49 -4.94 -4.92 17.79
C ILE A 49 -4.37 -5.33 16.43
N PHE A 50 -5.19 -5.94 15.57
CA PHE A 50 -4.74 -6.36 14.25
C PHE A 50 -4.33 -5.17 13.37
N SER A 51 -5.07 -4.05 13.41
CA SER A 51 -4.69 -2.84 12.69
C SER A 51 -3.33 -2.27 13.10
N LEU A 52 -2.92 -2.37 14.38
CA LEU A 52 -1.59 -1.96 14.82
C LEU A 52 -0.47 -2.80 14.18
N PHE A 53 -0.68 -4.11 14.06
CA PHE A 53 0.24 -4.98 13.34
C PHE A 53 0.28 -4.64 11.85
N THR A 54 -0.87 -4.41 11.21
CA THR A 54 -0.92 -3.99 9.80
C THR A 54 -0.18 -2.67 9.59
N MET A 55 -0.28 -1.70 10.50
CA MET A 55 0.49 -0.44 10.43
C MET A 55 2.00 -0.66 10.51
N SER A 56 2.43 -1.60 11.35
CA SER A 56 3.85 -1.98 11.47
C SER A 56 4.37 -2.63 10.18
N VAL A 57 3.57 -3.51 9.57
CA VAL A 57 3.89 -4.13 8.28
C VAL A 57 3.91 -3.10 7.15
N ALA A 58 2.93 -2.19 7.11
CA ALA A 58 2.88 -1.10 6.12
C ALA A 58 4.12 -0.20 6.20
N ALA A 59 4.57 0.15 7.41
CA ALA A 59 5.81 0.90 7.60
C ALA A 59 7.05 0.15 7.06
N ALA A 60 7.12 -1.16 7.30
CA ALA A 60 8.19 -2.00 6.76
C ALA A 60 8.13 -2.12 5.23
N GLU A 61 6.93 -2.32 4.66
CA GLU A 61 6.70 -2.37 3.22
C GLU A 61 7.11 -1.06 2.55
N ALA A 62 6.66 0.10 3.05
CA ALA A 62 7.01 1.40 2.50
C ALA A 62 8.52 1.65 2.51
N ALA A 63 9.22 1.27 3.58
CA ALA A 63 10.67 1.37 3.66
C ALA A 63 11.37 0.50 2.61
N VAL A 64 10.95 -0.76 2.45
CA VAL A 64 11.49 -1.69 1.46
C VAL A 64 11.18 -1.22 0.04
N GLY A 65 9.93 -0.82 -0.24
CA GLY A 65 9.49 -0.32 -1.53
C GLY A 65 10.25 0.93 -1.97
N LEU A 66 10.49 1.86 -1.05
CA LEU A 66 11.29 3.05 -1.33
C LEU A 66 12.78 2.71 -1.54
N ALA A 67 13.34 1.78 -0.78
CA ALA A 67 14.71 1.33 -1.00
C ALA A 67 14.90 0.70 -2.39
N ILE A 68 13.94 -0.12 -2.83
CA ILE A 68 13.91 -0.70 -4.19
C ILE A 68 13.79 0.42 -5.24
N LEU A 69 12.89 1.39 -5.02
CA LEU A 69 12.71 2.53 -5.94
C LEU A 69 14.02 3.32 -6.10
N ILE A 70 14.72 3.62 -5.01
CA ILE A 70 16.00 4.34 -5.04
C ILE A 70 17.07 3.52 -5.77
N ALA A 71 17.16 2.22 -5.48
CA ALA A 71 18.10 1.32 -6.15
C ALA A 71 17.87 1.25 -7.65
N LEU A 72 16.60 1.23 -8.07
CA LEU A 72 16.22 1.25 -9.48
C LEU A 72 16.52 2.61 -10.11
N TYR A 73 16.19 3.72 -9.43
CA TYR A 73 16.43 5.07 -9.91
C TYR A 73 17.91 5.34 -10.21
N ARG A 74 18.81 4.71 -9.43
CA ARG A 74 20.26 4.78 -9.63
C ARG A 74 20.71 4.15 -10.96
N ASN A 75 20.02 3.12 -11.42
CA ASN A 75 20.32 2.44 -12.68
C ASN A 75 19.52 3.01 -13.86
N ARG A 76 18.34 3.57 -13.59
CA ARG A 76 17.43 4.19 -14.56
C ARG A 76 16.85 5.45 -13.97
N PRO A 77 17.17 6.66 -14.47
CA PRO A 77 16.75 7.93 -13.87
C PRO A 77 15.26 8.26 -14.15
N THR A 78 14.36 7.29 -13.94
CA THR A 78 12.92 7.39 -14.12
C THR A 78 12.20 6.73 -12.95
N VAL A 79 11.04 7.28 -12.59
CA VAL A 79 10.14 6.73 -11.56
C VAL A 79 8.87 6.16 -12.17
N HIS A 80 8.79 6.07 -13.50
CA HIS A 80 7.63 5.57 -14.22
C HIS A 80 7.67 4.04 -14.36
N VAL A 81 6.59 3.38 -13.94
CA VAL A 81 6.43 1.92 -14.00
C VAL A 81 6.40 1.40 -15.44
N ASP A 82 5.83 2.16 -16.38
CA ASP A 82 5.73 1.77 -17.79
C ASP A 82 7.09 1.70 -18.51
N GLU A 83 8.11 2.37 -17.96
CA GLU A 83 9.49 2.35 -18.46
C GLU A 83 10.35 1.22 -17.84
N MET A 84 9.76 0.42 -16.95
CA MET A 84 10.39 -0.73 -16.27
C MET A 84 10.09 -2.04 -17.01
N ASP A 85 10.29 -2.08 -18.32
CA ASP A 85 9.83 -3.15 -19.21
C ASP A 85 10.94 -4.04 -19.77
N THR A 86 12.14 -4.01 -19.19
CA THR A 86 13.32 -4.77 -19.64
C THR A 86 13.16 -6.28 -19.70
N LEU A 87 12.14 -6.81 -19.03
CA LEU A 87 11.82 -8.24 -19.02
C LEU A 87 10.66 -8.59 -19.97
N LYS A 88 10.14 -7.63 -20.74
CA LYS A 88 9.24 -7.94 -21.85
C LYS A 88 10.07 -8.54 -22.99
N GLY A 89 9.81 -9.81 -23.28
CA GLY A 89 10.25 -10.50 -24.49
C GLY A 89 9.38 -10.14 -25.69
#